data_AF-A0AA43EV27-F1
#
_entry.id   AF-A0AA43EV27-F1
#
_cell.length_a   1.000
_cell.length_b   1.000
_cell.length_c   1.000
_cell.angle_alpha   90.00
_cell.angle_beta   90.00
_cell.angle_gamma   90.00
#
_symmetry.space_group_name_H-M   'P 1'
#
loop_
_entity.id
_entity.type
_entity.pdbx_description
1 polymer ?
#
loop_
_entity_poly.entity_id
_entity_poly.type
_entity_poly.pdbx_seq_one_letter_code
_entity_poly.pdbx_strand_id
1 'polypeptide(L)' 'MSPSACYGGGLRDQADGEMSFSDVVYFTMITVTTVGYGDIVPISTHARLLDALVITPIRFGLWFLFLGTAYQLIIRRI' A
#
# COMPACT_ATOMS: atom_id res chain seq x y z
N MET A 1 -20.38 18.07 -8.03
CA MET A 1 -19.24 17.78 -8.93
C MET A 1 -18.42 19.06 -9.01
N SER A 2 -17.42 19.22 -8.13
CA SER A 2 -16.58 20.43 -8.06
C SER A 2 -15.16 20.10 -8.53
N PRO A 3 -14.46 20.96 -9.30
CA PRO A 3 -13.20 20.64 -10.00
C PRO A 3 -11.94 20.65 -9.11
N SER A 4 -12.09 20.70 -7.79
CA SER A 4 -10.99 20.78 -6.82
C SER A 4 -10.77 19.43 -6.14
N ALA A 5 -10.49 18.38 -6.90
CA ALA A 5 -9.95 17.16 -6.30
C ALA A 5 -8.61 17.57 -5.66
N CYS A 6 -8.52 17.64 -4.33
CA CYS A 6 -7.30 18.08 -3.66
C CYS A 6 -6.25 16.97 -3.81
N TYR A 7 -5.29 17.20 -4.73
CA TYR A 7 -4.13 16.35 -4.97
C TYR A 7 -3.13 16.49 -3.81
N GLY A 8 -3.41 15.92 -2.64
CA GLY A 8 -2.43 15.84 -1.55
C GLY A 8 -1.29 14.91 -1.95
N GLY A 9 -0.07 15.41 -2.12
CA GLY A 9 1.13 14.55 -2.30
C GLY A 9 1.09 13.55 -3.48
N GLY A 10 0.16 13.68 -4.43
CA GLY A 10 0.04 12.79 -5.58
C GLY A 10 -0.81 11.53 -5.39
N LEU A 11 -1.66 11.47 -4.37
CA LEU A 11 -2.78 10.52 -4.27
C LEU A 11 -4.13 11.24 -4.53
N ARG A 12 -5.16 10.47 -4.87
CA ARG A 12 -6.53 10.95 -5.05
C ARG A 12 -7.47 10.17 -4.15
N ASP A 13 -8.18 10.88 -3.29
CA ASP A 13 -9.32 10.37 -2.53
C ASP A 13 -10.61 10.51 -3.36
N GLN A 14 -11.46 9.48 -3.35
CA GLN A 14 -12.73 9.41 -4.07
C GLN A 14 -13.95 9.61 -3.15
N ALA A 15 -13.75 9.59 -1.82
CA ALA A 15 -14.82 9.64 -0.84
C ALA A 15 -15.25 11.08 -0.53
N ASP A 16 -14.33 11.92 -0.06
CA ASP A 16 -14.61 13.31 0.35
C ASP A 16 -13.76 14.35 -0.38
N GLY A 17 -12.66 13.93 -1.03
CA GLY A 17 -11.82 14.78 -1.87
C GLY A 17 -10.85 15.68 -1.11
N GLU A 18 -10.78 15.53 0.21
CA GLU A 18 -9.72 16.09 1.05
C GLU A 18 -8.62 15.04 1.25
N MET A 19 -7.43 15.46 1.65
CA MET A 19 -6.35 14.49 1.88
C MET A 19 -5.59 14.79 3.16
N SER A 20 -5.77 13.90 4.13
CA SER A 20 -5.15 13.96 5.45
C SER A 20 -3.93 13.03 5.56
N PHE A 21 -3.13 13.20 6.62
CA PHE A 21 -2.03 12.30 6.91
C PHE A 21 -2.51 10.87 7.21
N SER A 22 -3.66 10.72 7.87
CA SER A 22 -4.29 9.41 8.12
C SER A 22 -4.60 8.67 6.83
N ASP A 23 -5.01 9.37 5.77
CA ASP A 23 -5.35 8.76 4.48
C ASP A 23 -4.12 8.20 3.78
N VAL A 24 -2.96 8.87 3.92
CA VAL A 24 -1.66 8.37 3.43
C VAL A 24 -1.25 7.10 4.17
N VAL A 25 -1.40 7.08 5.50
CA VAL A 25 -1.09 5.90 6.32
C VAL A 25 -2.02 4.75 5.98
N TYR A 26 -3.32 5.02 5.86
CA TYR A 26 -4.33 4.05 5.45
C TYR A 26 -4.02 3.46 4.07
N PHE A 27 -3.79 4.31 3.06
CA PHE A 27 -3.38 3.89 1.72
C PHE A 27 -2.14 3.00 1.78
N THR A 28 -1.11 3.40 2.53
CA THR A 28 0.12 2.62 2.68
C THR A 28 -0.16 1.27 3.34
N MET A 29 -1.00 1.22 4.38
CA MET A 29 -1.33 -0.01 5.10
C MET A 29 -2.07 -1.00 4.20
N ILE A 30 -3.17 -0.60 3.56
CA ILE A 30 -3.96 -1.48 2.67
C ILE A 30 -3.16 -1.94 1.45
N THR A 31 -2.19 -1.13 1.02
CA THR A 31 -1.31 -1.46 -0.09
C THR A 31 -0.24 -2.45 0.38
N VAL A 32 0.45 -2.23 1.50
CA VAL A 32 1.42 -3.19 2.04
C VAL A 32 0.76 -4.54 2.34
N THR A 33 -0.45 -4.55 2.89
CA THR A 33 -1.21 -5.78 3.17
C THR A 33 -1.85 -6.41 1.94
N THR A 34 -1.68 -5.81 0.75
CA THR A 34 -2.30 -6.26 -0.52
C THR A 34 -3.82 -6.28 -0.54
N VAL A 35 -4.49 -5.60 0.40
CA VAL A 35 -5.95 -5.49 0.44
C VAL A 35 -6.45 -4.59 -0.69
N GLY A 36 -5.85 -3.39 -0.84
CA GLY A 36 -6.04 -2.51 -2.00
C GLY A 36 -7.50 -2.18 -2.37
N TYR A 37 -8.27 -1.59 -1.45
CA TYR A 37 -9.68 -1.23 -1.70
C TYR A 37 -9.90 -0.30 -2.91
N GLY A 38 -8.91 0.55 -3.24
CA GLY A 38 -8.95 1.40 -4.44
C GLY A 38 -9.81 2.67 -4.29
N ASP A 39 -10.24 2.97 -3.07
CA ASP A 39 -10.84 4.23 -2.63
C ASP A 39 -9.84 5.40 -2.70
N ILE A 40 -8.58 5.15 -2.33
CA ILE A 40 -7.47 6.10 -2.47
C ILE A 40 -6.44 5.54 -3.44
N VAL A 41 -6.10 6.30 -4.48
CA VAL A 41 -5.23 5.82 -5.57
C VAL A 41 -4.08 6.78 -5.90
N PRO A 42 -2.89 6.24 -6.22
CA PRO A 42 -1.77 7.05 -6.68
C PRO A 42 -1.98 7.48 -8.13
N ILE A 43 -2.00 8.78 -8.31
CA ILE A 43 -2.24 9.45 -9.59
C ILE A 43 -0.99 10.15 -10.11
N SER A 44 -0.04 10.48 -9.23
CA SER A 44 1.27 10.98 -9.62
C SER A 44 2.21 9.86 -10.04
N THR A 45 3.09 10.15 -11.00
CA THR A 45 4.15 9.23 -11.44
C THR A 45 5.07 8.82 -10.29
N HIS A 46 5.41 9.76 -9.41
CA HIS A 46 6.27 9.50 -8.25
C HIS A 46 5.62 8.52 -7.26
N ALA A 47 4.35 8.71 -6.92
CA ALA A 47 3.65 7.81 -6.01
C ALA A 47 3.52 6.39 -6.58
N ARG A 48 3.27 6.26 -7.89
CA ARG A 48 3.24 4.96 -8.58
C ARG A 48 4.61 4.28 -8.59
N LEU A 49 5.68 5.04 -8.81
CA LEU A 49 7.05 4.51 -8.76
C LEU A 49 7.42 4.05 -7.35
N LEU A 50 7.04 4.79 -6.32
CA LEU A 50 7.27 4.37 -4.93
C LEU A 50 6.52 3.09 -4.58
N ASP A 51 5.25 2.98 -4.95
CA ASP A 51 4.46 1.75 -4.74
C ASP A 51 5.11 0.55 -5.46
N ALA A 52 5.48 0.73 -6.73
CA ALA A 52 6.12 -0.32 -7.52
C ALA A 52 7.53 -0.70 -7.02
N LEU A 53 8.38 0.27 -6.68
CA LEU A 53 9.78 0.03 -6.34
C LEU A 53 10.04 -0.23 -4.86
N VAL A 54 9.15 0.18 -3.97
CA VAL A 54 9.34 0.05 -2.52
C VAL A 54 8.35 -0.95 -1.93
N ILE A 55 7.06 -0.79 -2.19
CA ILE A 55 6.04 -1.64 -1.55
C ILE A 55 6.10 -3.07 -2.10
N THR A 56 6.30 -3.23 -3.41
CA THR A 56 6.39 -4.56 -4.03
C THR A 56 7.55 -5.42 -3.49
N PRO A 57 8.81 -4.95 -3.40
CA PRO A 57 9.87 -5.75 -2.79
C PRO A 57 9.69 -5.98 -1.29
N ILE A 58 9.10 -5.03 -0.55
CA ILE A 58 8.75 -5.25 0.86
C ILE A 58 7.77 -6.42 0.99
N ARG A 59 6.75 -6.49 0.12
CA ARG A 59 5.81 -7.64 0.09
C ARG A 59 6.54 -8.94 -0.15
N PHE A 60 7.44 -9.00 -1.14
CA PHE A 60 8.24 -10.21 -1.37
C PHE A 60 9.06 -10.58 -0.13
N GLY A 61 9.74 -9.63 0.51
CA GLY A 61 10.46 -9.86 1.75
C GLY A 61 9.58 -10.41 2.87
N LEU A 62 8.38 -9.87 3.05
CA LEU A 62 7.41 -10.31 4.04
C LEU A 62 6.88 -11.73 3.75
N TRP A 63 6.61 -12.05 2.47
CA TRP A 63 6.26 -13.40 2.02
C TRP A 63 7.40 -14.40 2.24
N PHE A 64 8.64 -14.05 1.93
CA PHE A 64 9.81 -14.90 2.17
C PHE A 64 10.05 -15.12 3.67
N LEU A 65 9.89 -14.09 4.49
CA LEU A 65 9.99 -14.19 5.95
C LEU A 65 8.89 -15.11 6.51
N PHE A 66 7.65 -14.92 6.07
CA PHE A 66 6.52 -15.74 6.50
C PHE A 66 6.69 -17.21 6.08
N LEU A 67 7.06 -17.45 4.82
CA LEU A 67 7.30 -18.80 4.31
C LEU A 67 8.51 -19.46 4.99
N GLY A 68 9.57 -18.70 5.24
CA GLY A 68 10.76 -19.18 5.94
C GLY A 68 10.48 -19.58 7.38
N THR A 69 9.76 -18.74 8.14
CA THR A 69 9.35 -19.05 9.52
C THR A 69 8.37 -20.21 9.57
N ALA A 70 7.38 -20.26 8.67
CA ALA A 70 6.45 -21.39 8.56
C ALA A 70 7.19 -22.69 8.23
N TYR A 71 8.12 -22.68 7.27
CA TYR A 71 8.94 -23.83 6.92
C TYR A 71 9.77 -24.31 8.11
N GLN A 72 10.44 -23.38 8.81
CA GLN A 72 11.20 -23.70 10.01
C GLN A 72 10.34 -24.36 11.10
N LEU A 73 9.11 -23.89 11.31
CA LEU A 73 8.22 -24.44 12.34
C LEU A 73 7.62 -25.79 11.96
N ILE A 74 7.28 -25.99 10.68
CA ILE A 74 6.68 -27.23 10.19
C ILE A 74 7.74 -28.34 10.13
N ILE A 75 8.92 -28.05 9.58
CA ILE A 75 9.99 -29.05 9.42
C ILE A 75 10.79 -29.30 10.68
N ARG A 76 10.89 -28.35 11.63
CA ARG A 76 11.47 -28.66 12.95
C ARG A 76 10.54 -29.49 13.84
N ARG A 77 9.26 -29.67 13.47
CA ARG A 77 8.28 -30.46 14.25
C ARG A 77 7.99 -31.85 13.65
N ILE A 78 8.55 -32.17 12.50
CA ILE A 78 8.57 -33.51 11.91
C ILE A 78 9.95 -34.12 12.19
#